data_AF-A0A966XVY3-F1
#
_entry.id   AF-A0A966XVY3-F1
#
_cell.length_a   1.000
_cell.length_b   1.000
_cell.length_c   1.000
_cell.angle_alpha   90.00
_cell.angle_beta   90.00
_cell.angle_gamma   90.00
#
_symmetry.space_group_name_H-M   'P 1'
#
loop_
_entity.id
_entity.type
_entity.pdbx_description
1 polymer ?
#
loop_
_entity_poly.entity_id
_entity_poly.type
_entity_poly.pdbx_seq_one_letter_code
_entity_poly.pdbx_strand_id
1 'polypeptide(L)'
;DCSDTGFMVIARTDSVGANGLEDGIRRAQAFERAGADALFVELKAHANILDDIRRIADAVSIPCTVNVDAGGPLASLQTKDLHRHGIALAIYPALLRNALGFAMREALGHLRDDGNTAAMRARMLSAREYNDCLGLPEVEDWERRFLG
;
A
#
# COMPACT_ATOMS: atom_id res chain seq x y z
N ASP A 1 -5.78 -32.13 -7.04
CA ASP A 1 -5.29 -31.28 -8.14
C ASP A 1 -4.72 -30.03 -7.49
N CYS A 2 -3.40 -29.89 -7.42
CA CYS A 2 -2.73 -28.80 -6.68
C CYS A 2 -2.48 -27.56 -7.55
N SER A 3 -3.20 -27.44 -8.66
CA SER A 3 -2.97 -26.43 -9.69
C SER A 3 -3.62 -25.08 -9.39
N ASP A 4 -4.45 -24.96 -8.34
CA ASP A 4 -5.16 -23.72 -8.02
C ASP A 4 -5.01 -23.39 -6.52
N THR A 5 -3.81 -22.94 -6.13
CA THR A 5 -3.50 -22.56 -4.74
C THR A 5 -3.98 -21.15 -4.39
N GLY A 6 -4.52 -20.40 -5.36
CA GLY A 6 -4.81 -18.96 -5.22
C GLY A 6 -3.58 -18.10 -4.96
N PHE A 7 -2.37 -18.66 -5.09
CA PHE A 7 -1.11 -17.96 -4.86
C PHE A 7 -0.68 -17.21 -6.12
N MET A 8 -0.33 -15.94 -5.98
CA MET A 8 0.13 -15.08 -7.08
C MET A 8 1.59 -14.65 -6.90
N VAL A 9 2.35 -14.64 -8.00
CA VAL A 9 3.72 -14.13 -8.08
C VAL A 9 3.73 -12.76 -8.76
N ILE A 10 4.10 -11.73 -8.00
CA ILE A 10 4.30 -10.37 -8.53
C ILE A 10 5.80 -10.15 -8.78
N ALA A 11 6.19 -10.03 -10.04
CA ALA A 11 7.59 -9.82 -10.42
C ALA A 11 7.99 -8.33 -10.35
N ARG A 12 9.00 -8.02 -9.53
CA ARG A 12 9.50 -6.65 -9.32
C ARG A 12 10.82 -6.39 -10.03
N THR A 13 10.98 -5.19 -10.61
CA THR A 13 12.29 -4.68 -11.04
C THR A 13 12.47 -3.20 -10.69
N ASP A 14 13.68 -2.86 -10.25
CA ASP A 14 14.13 -1.50 -9.96
C ASP A 14 15.09 -0.97 -11.05
N SER A 15 15.18 -1.67 -12.18
CA SER A 15 16.14 -1.40 -13.25
C SER A 15 16.00 -0.01 -13.87
N VAL A 16 14.81 0.60 -13.85
CA VAL A 16 14.58 1.90 -14.48
C VAL A 16 15.49 2.99 -13.91
N GLY A 17 15.72 2.96 -12.59
CA GLY A 17 16.57 3.96 -11.92
C GLY A 17 18.03 3.94 -12.38
N ALA A 18 18.54 2.79 -12.81
CA ALA A 18 19.94 2.63 -13.24
C ALA A 18 20.12 2.54 -14.76
N ASN A 19 19.17 1.93 -15.46
CA ASN A 19 19.30 1.52 -16.85
C ASN A 19 18.27 2.18 -17.78
N GLY A 20 17.36 3.00 -17.24
CA GLY A 20 16.31 3.67 -18.00
C GLY A 20 15.06 2.80 -18.26
N LEU A 21 14.02 3.46 -18.78
CA LEU A 21 12.69 2.87 -18.93
C LEU A 21 12.67 1.64 -19.86
N GLU A 22 13.41 1.68 -20.97
CA GLU A 22 13.45 0.59 -21.95
C GLU A 22 13.94 -0.74 -21.33
N ASP A 23 14.94 -0.70 -20.44
CA ASP A 23 15.38 -1.91 -19.73
C ASP A 23 14.30 -2.42 -18.76
N GLY A 24 13.57 -1.50 -18.13
CA GLY A 24 12.38 -1.83 -17.32
C GLY A 24 11.31 -2.57 -18.12
N ILE A 25 10.94 -2.03 -19.29
CA ILE A 25 9.96 -2.64 -20.20
C ILE A 25 10.43 -4.01 -20.67
N ARG A 26 11.69 -4.12 -21.13
CA ARG A 26 12.28 -5.38 -21.60
C ARG A 26 12.24 -6.47 -20.52
N ARG A 27 12.50 -6.09 -19.25
CA ARG A 27 12.43 -7.01 -18.10
C ARG A 27 11.00 -7.38 -17.75
N ALA A 28 10.07 -6.42 -17.78
CA ALA A 28 8.66 -6.66 -17.54
C ALA A 28 8.11 -7.73 -18.50
N GLN A 29 8.40 -7.60 -19.80
CA GLN A 29 8.05 -8.60 -20.81
C GLN A 29 8.74 -9.95 -20.58
N ALA A 30 9.98 -9.95 -20.07
CA ALA A 30 10.69 -11.19 -19.75
C ALA A 30 10.08 -11.91 -18.55
N PHE A 31 9.64 -11.17 -17.53
CA PHE A 31 8.95 -11.72 -16.37
C PHE A 31 7.58 -12.29 -16.73
N GLU A 32 6.83 -11.61 -17.60
CA GLU A 32 5.58 -12.13 -18.15
C GLU A 32 5.82 -13.46 -18.87
N ARG A 33 6.81 -13.53 -19.77
CA ARG A 33 7.18 -14.79 -20.45
C ARG A 33 7.63 -15.90 -19.50
N ALA A 34 8.14 -15.53 -18.32
CA ALA A 34 8.55 -16.47 -17.28
C ALA A 34 7.38 -16.95 -16.40
N GLY A 35 6.17 -16.41 -16.61
CA GLY A 35 4.96 -16.82 -15.89
C GLY A 35 4.65 -16.01 -14.64
N ALA A 36 5.08 -14.75 -14.56
CA ALA A 36 4.61 -13.85 -13.50
C ALA A 36 3.11 -13.55 -13.65
N ASP A 37 2.37 -13.51 -12.54
CA ASP A 37 0.93 -13.22 -12.53
C ASP A 37 0.64 -11.71 -12.59
N ALA A 38 1.58 -10.90 -12.13
CA ALA A 38 1.51 -9.45 -12.18
C ALA A 38 2.92 -8.83 -12.15
N LEU A 39 3.00 -7.55 -12.51
CA LEU A 39 4.25 -6.81 -12.62
C LEU A 39 4.33 -5.66 -11.65
N PHE A 40 5.53 -5.36 -11.18
CA PHE A 40 5.84 -4.16 -10.43
C PHE A 40 7.17 -3.58 -10.93
N VAL A 41 7.09 -2.64 -11.86
CA VAL A 41 8.23 -1.83 -12.27
C VAL A 41 8.33 -0.60 -11.36
N GLU A 42 9.39 -0.51 -10.57
CA GLU A 42 9.62 0.63 -9.68
C GLU A 42 10.01 1.88 -10.49
N LEU A 43 9.27 2.97 -10.26
CA LEU A 43 9.53 4.28 -10.83
C LEU A 43 9.70 5.31 -9.71
N LYS A 44 10.71 6.17 -9.81
CA LYS A 44 10.84 7.33 -8.92
C LYS A 44 9.91 8.45 -9.38
N ALA A 45 9.44 9.26 -8.44
CA ALA A 45 8.56 10.40 -8.75
C ALA A 45 9.24 11.37 -9.73
N HIS A 46 8.56 11.68 -10.83
CA HIS A 46 9.00 12.65 -11.83
C HIS A 46 7.80 13.16 -12.65
N ALA A 47 8.00 14.20 -13.45
CA ALA A 47 6.92 14.90 -14.15
C ALA A 47 6.12 14.01 -15.14
N ASN A 48 6.79 13.05 -15.78
CA ASN A 48 6.22 12.19 -16.82
C ASN A 48 5.84 10.79 -16.33
N ILE A 49 5.78 10.56 -15.01
CA ILE A 49 5.60 9.22 -14.43
C ILE A 49 4.36 8.48 -14.95
N LEU A 50 3.29 9.23 -15.24
CA LEU A 50 2.04 8.67 -15.76
C LEU A 50 2.12 8.20 -17.21
N ASP A 51 3.02 8.77 -18.00
CA ASP A 51 3.32 8.30 -19.36
C ASP A 51 4.15 7.03 -19.29
N ASP A 52 5.21 7.02 -18.47
CA ASP A 52 6.05 5.85 -18.24
C ASP A 52 5.24 4.64 -17.75
N ILE A 53 4.30 4.85 -16.82
CA ILE A 53 3.38 3.80 -16.34
C ILE A 53 2.55 3.23 -17.49
N ARG A 54 1.97 4.08 -18.34
CA ARG A 54 1.18 3.62 -19.49
C ARG A 54 2.04 2.82 -20.45
N ARG A 55 3.24 3.31 -20.78
CA ARG A 55 4.18 2.60 -21.66
C ARG A 55 4.56 1.22 -21.14
N ILE A 56 4.72 1.08 -19.82
CA ILE A 56 4.95 -0.23 -19.18
C ILE A 56 3.70 -1.11 -19.27
N ALA A 57 2.54 -0.57 -18.92
CA ALA A 57 1.28 -1.31 -18.93
C ALA A 57 0.88 -1.78 -20.34
N ASP A 58 1.09 -0.95 -21.36
CA ASP A 58 0.80 -1.27 -22.77
C ASP A 58 1.76 -2.33 -23.34
N ALA A 59 2.93 -2.53 -22.72
CA ALA A 59 3.95 -3.44 -23.20
C ALA A 59 3.75 -4.90 -22.78
N VAL A 60 2.78 -5.18 -21.91
CA VAL A 60 2.49 -6.46 -21.26
C VAL A 60 0.99 -6.70 -21.21
N SER A 61 0.56 -7.95 -21.03
CA SER A 61 -0.86 -8.32 -20.93
C SER A 61 -1.32 -8.63 -19.50
N ILE A 62 -0.38 -8.77 -18.57
CA ILE A 62 -0.66 -9.06 -17.15
C ILE A 62 -0.82 -7.78 -16.31
N PRO A 63 -1.56 -7.84 -15.18
CA PRO A 63 -1.81 -6.70 -14.29
C PRO A 63 -0.54 -5.98 -13.81
N CYS A 64 -0.55 -4.64 -13.84
CA CYS A 64 0.52 -3.81 -13.29
C CYS A 64 0.19 -3.30 -11.88
N THR A 65 1.19 -3.38 -11.01
CA THR A 65 1.19 -2.86 -9.63
C THR A 65 2.02 -1.60 -9.57
N VAL A 66 1.53 -0.58 -8.86
CA VAL A 66 2.28 0.65 -8.57
C VAL A 66 2.48 0.81 -7.06
N ASN A 67 3.65 1.27 -6.69
CA ASN A 67 3.92 1.77 -5.35
C ASN A 67 3.63 3.26 -5.29
N VAL A 68 2.58 3.63 -4.57
CA VAL A 68 2.23 5.03 -4.31
C VAL A 68 3.01 5.48 -3.09
N ASP A 69 4.15 6.11 -3.34
CA ASP A 69 4.91 6.79 -2.30
C ASP A 69 4.14 8.05 -1.83
N ALA A 70 4.41 8.50 -0.61
CA ALA A 70 3.73 9.62 0.05
C ALA A 70 4.00 10.99 -0.61
N GLY A 71 4.76 11.02 -1.71
CA GLY A 71 5.10 12.22 -2.45
C GLY A 71 5.00 12.02 -3.96
N GLY A 72 4.90 13.13 -4.69
CA GLY A 72 4.87 13.16 -6.15
C GLY A 72 3.47 13.00 -6.76
N PRO A 73 3.39 12.99 -8.10
CA PRO A 73 2.12 13.07 -8.83
C PRO A 73 1.13 11.93 -8.55
N LEU A 74 1.62 10.74 -8.17
CA LEU A 74 0.77 9.59 -7.89
C LEU A 74 -0.02 9.72 -6.59
N ALA A 75 0.52 10.45 -5.60
CA ALA A 75 -0.08 10.57 -4.27
C ALA A 75 -1.41 11.34 -4.29
N SER A 76 -1.66 12.17 -5.31
CA SER A 76 -2.90 12.95 -5.44
C SER A 76 -3.96 12.28 -6.32
N LEU A 77 -3.64 11.15 -6.96
CA LEU A 77 -4.57 10.48 -7.87
C LEU A 77 -5.59 9.63 -7.12
N GLN A 78 -6.83 9.65 -7.61
CA GLN A 78 -7.85 8.71 -7.15
C GLN A 78 -7.60 7.34 -7.78
N THR A 79 -8.05 6.27 -7.12
CA THR A 79 -7.94 4.88 -7.61
C THR A 79 -8.48 4.73 -9.04
N LYS A 80 -9.57 5.43 -9.37
CA LYS A 80 -10.15 5.43 -10.72
C LYS A 80 -9.22 6.01 -11.78
N ASP A 81 -8.39 6.98 -11.40
CA ASP A 81 -7.45 7.62 -12.32
C ASP A 81 -6.26 6.70 -12.53
N LEU A 82 -5.70 6.11 -11.46
CA LEU A 82 -4.67 5.07 -11.55
C LEU A 82 -5.09 3.93 -12.49
N HIS A 83 -6.34 3.47 -12.37
CA HIS A 83 -6.87 2.43 -13.25
C HIS A 83 -6.88 2.83 -14.73
N ARG A 84 -7.23 4.08 -15.06
CA ARG A 84 -7.18 4.59 -16.45
C ARG A 84 -5.76 4.66 -17.03
N HIS A 85 -4.73 4.59 -16.19
CA HIS A 85 -3.33 4.54 -16.61
C HIS A 85 -2.80 3.09 -16.74
N GLY A 86 -3.67 2.07 -16.62
CA GLY A 86 -3.28 0.66 -16.77
C GLY A 86 -2.81 0.00 -15.46
N ILE A 87 -3.06 0.64 -14.31
CA ILE A 87 -2.72 0.07 -13.00
C ILE A 87 -3.89 -0.76 -12.48
N ALA A 88 -3.61 -2.00 -12.10
CA ALA A 88 -4.57 -2.92 -11.51
C ALA A 88 -4.50 -2.92 -9.97
N LEU A 89 -3.31 -2.71 -9.40
CA LEU A 89 -3.08 -2.70 -7.96
C LEU A 89 -2.23 -1.50 -7.55
N ALA A 90 -2.69 -0.74 -6.55
CA ALA A 90 -1.91 0.32 -5.93
C ALA A 90 -1.60 -0.05 -4.48
N ILE A 91 -0.32 -0.04 -4.12
CA ILE A 91 0.13 -0.27 -2.74
C ILE A 91 0.58 1.03 -2.10
N TYR A 92 0.29 1.21 -0.81
CA TYR A 92 0.58 2.42 -0.03
C TYR A 92 1.43 2.09 1.21
N PRO A 93 2.63 1.49 1.02
CA PRO A 93 3.40 0.89 2.13
C PRO A 93 3.83 1.90 3.20
N ALA A 94 3.99 3.17 2.84
CA ALA A 94 4.43 4.21 3.76
C ALA A 94 3.29 4.91 4.53
N LEU A 95 2.02 4.75 4.11
CA LEU A 95 0.90 5.55 4.60
C LEU A 95 0.71 5.42 6.11
N LEU A 96 0.42 4.20 6.59
CA LEU A 96 0.17 3.95 8.01
C LEU A 96 1.42 4.18 8.86
N ARG A 97 2.60 3.79 8.35
CA ARG A 97 3.87 4.01 9.04
C ARG A 97 4.10 5.51 9.33
N ASN A 98 3.90 6.37 8.33
CA ASN A 98 4.11 7.81 8.47
C ASN A 98 3.03 8.46 9.34
N ALA A 99 1.75 8.09 9.14
CA ALA A 99 0.64 8.63 9.93
C ALA A 99 0.77 8.27 11.42
N LEU A 100 1.09 7.01 11.73
CA LEU A 100 1.29 6.56 13.09
C LEU A 100 2.52 7.22 13.72
N GLY A 101 3.63 7.31 12.99
CA GLY A 101 4.82 8.00 13.47
C GLY A 101 4.56 9.48 13.80
N PHE A 102 3.72 10.17 13.02
CA PHE A 102 3.29 11.53 13.32
C PHE A 102 2.47 11.60 14.62
N ALA A 103 1.43 10.76 14.75
CA ALA A 103 0.57 10.74 15.94
C ALA A 103 1.34 10.39 17.22
N MET A 104 2.29 9.45 17.14
CA MET A 104 3.17 9.09 18.26
C MET A 104 4.04 10.27 18.70
N ARG A 105 4.67 10.98 17.74
CA ARG A 105 5.50 12.15 18.04
C ARG A 105 4.71 13.27 18.72
N GLU A 106 3.49 13.50 18.26
CA GLU A 106 2.59 14.49 18.82
C GLU A 106 2.17 14.12 20.25
N ALA A 107 1.72 12.88 20.48
CA ALA A 107 1.32 12.40 21.79
C ALA A 107 2.46 12.51 22.83
N LEU A 108 3.66 12.08 22.45
CA LEU A 108 4.84 12.14 23.31
C LEU A 108 5.31 13.60 23.53
N GLY A 109 5.13 14.47 22.54
CA GLY A 109 5.38 15.90 22.67
C GLY A 109 4.51 16.54 23.75
N HIS A 110 3.19 16.32 23.69
CA HIS A 110 2.26 16.79 24.71
C HIS A 110 2.59 16.26 26.11
N LEU A 111 2.90 14.96 26.23
CA LEU A 111 3.28 14.41 27.53
C LEU A 111 4.55 15.06 28.10
N ARG A 112 5.55 15.31 27.26
CA ARG A 112 6.81 15.96 27.66
C ARG A 112 6.56 17.40 28.12
N ASP A 113 5.74 18.16 27.40
CA ASP A 113 5.58 19.59 27.62
C ASP A 113 4.56 19.90 28.73
N ASP A 114 3.46 19.15 28.80
CA ASP A 114 2.35 19.39 29.73
C ASP A 114 2.44 18.53 31.02
N GLY A 115 3.28 17.49 31.02
CA GLY A 115 3.40 16.53 32.12
C GLY A 115 2.17 15.64 32.33
N ASN A 116 1.20 15.67 31.41
CA ASN A 116 -0.03 14.88 31.42
C ASN A 116 -0.57 14.67 30.00
N THR A 117 -1.66 13.92 29.84
CA THR A 117 -2.23 13.57 28.53
C THR A 117 -3.54 14.29 28.19
N ALA A 118 -3.96 15.29 28.97
CA ALA A 118 -5.27 15.91 28.83
C ALA A 118 -5.50 16.52 27.43
N ALA A 119 -4.48 17.15 26.86
CA ALA A 119 -4.52 17.75 25.51
C ALA A 119 -4.74 16.71 24.39
N MET A 120 -4.37 15.44 24.62
CA MET A 120 -4.50 14.38 23.62
C MET A 120 -5.83 13.63 23.67
N ARG A 121 -6.70 13.90 24.65
CA ARG A 121 -7.93 13.11 24.87
C ARG A 121 -8.82 13.03 23.63
N ALA A 122 -8.93 14.09 22.84
CA ALA A 122 -9.74 14.11 21.61
C ALA A 122 -9.10 13.37 20.42
N ARG A 123 -7.85 12.91 20.56
CA ARG A 123 -7.05 12.25 19.52
C ARG A 123 -6.60 10.85 19.95
N MET A 124 -7.28 10.28 20.93
CA MET A 124 -7.08 8.92 21.41
C MET A 124 -8.35 8.12 21.19
N LEU A 125 -8.19 6.82 20.94
CA LEU A 125 -9.32 5.90 21.03
C LEU A 125 -9.85 5.89 22.47
N SER A 126 -11.16 5.91 22.61
CA SER A 126 -11.81 5.52 23.85
C SER A 126 -11.60 4.02 24.11
N ALA A 127 -11.79 3.58 25.36
CA ALA A 127 -11.72 2.16 25.70
C ALA A 127 -12.71 1.31 24.88
N ARG A 128 -13.89 1.88 24.58
CA ARG A 128 -14.89 1.24 23.70
C ARG A 128 -14.35 1.07 22.28
N GLU A 129 -13.91 2.15 21.64
CA GLU A 129 -13.40 2.07 20.26
C GLU A 129 -12.20 1.12 20.15
N TYR A 130 -11.32 1.12 21.15
CA TYR A 130 -10.20 0.20 21.21
C TYR A 130 -10.66 -1.27 21.28
N ASN A 131 -11.62 -1.59 22.15
CA ASN A 131 -12.17 -2.94 22.28
C ASN A 131 -12.93 -3.37 21.03
N ASP A 132 -13.69 -2.46 20.41
CA ASP A 132 -14.39 -2.70 19.15
C ASP A 132 -13.38 -3.01 18.03
N CYS A 133 -12.24 -2.30 17.98
CA CYS A 133 -11.16 -2.60 17.03
C CYS A 133 -10.49 -3.98 17.25
N LEU A 134 -10.49 -4.49 18.48
CA LEU A 134 -9.92 -5.80 18.82
C LEU A 134 -10.89 -6.96 18.61
N GLY A 135 -12.16 -6.69 18.28
CA GLY A 135 -13.19 -7.71 18.15
C GLY A 135 -13.59 -8.35 19.49
N LEU A 136 -13.47 -7.60 20.59
CA LEU A 136 -13.90 -8.07 21.91
C LEU A 136 -15.40 -8.41 21.95
N PRO A 137 -16.32 -7.63 21.33
CA PRO A 137 -17.74 -7.97 21.34
C PRO A 137 -18.03 -9.36 20.79
N GLU A 138 -17.33 -9.77 19.72
CA GLU A 138 -17.47 -11.09 19.11
C GLU A 138 -16.98 -12.20 20.04
N VAL A 139 -15.88 -11.97 20.77
CA VAL A 139 -15.37 -12.92 21.77
C VAL A 139 -16.37 -13.09 22.90
N GLU A 140 -16.92 -12.00 23.42
CA GLU A 140 -17.93 -12.05 24.49
C GLU A 140 -19.24 -12.73 24.03
N ASP A 141 -19.64 -12.55 22.76
CA ASP A 141 -20.77 -13.27 22.16
C ASP A 141 -20.50 -14.78 22.09
N TRP A 142 -19.28 -15.19 21.74
CA TRP A 142 -18.86 -16.57 21.76
C TRP A 142 -18.90 -17.16 23.17
N GLU A 143 -18.38 -16.43 24.17
CA GLU A 143 -18.42 -16.86 25.57
C GLU A 143 -19.85 -17.06 26.05
N ARG A 144 -20.75 -16.09 25.81
CA ARG A 144 -22.18 -16.21 26.17
C ARG A 144 -22.85 -17.42 25.53
N ARG A 145 -22.45 -17.78 24.30
CA ARG A 145 -23.06 -18.89 23.55
C ARG A 145 -22.59 -20.27 24.01
N PHE A 146 -21.35 -20.39 24.47
CA PHE A 146 -20.72 -21.70 24.71
C PHE A 146 -20.29 -21.95 26.15
N LEU A 147 -20.16 -20.91 26.97
CA LEU A 147 -19.79 -20.99 28.39
C LEU A 147 -20.90 -20.49 29.33
N GLY A 148 -21.98 -19.92 28.78
CA GLY A 148 -23.15 -19.41 29.51
C GLY A 148 -24.29 -20.41 29.59
#